data_AF-A0A1J5A6H8-F1
#
_entry.id   AF-A0A1J5A6H8-F1
#
_cell.length_a   1.000
_cell.length_b   1.000
_cell.length_c   1.000
_cell.angle_alpha   90.00
_cell.angle_beta   90.00
_cell.angle_gamma   90.00
#
_symmetry.space_group_name_H-M   'P 1'
#
loop_
_entity.id
_entity.type
_entity.pdbx_description
1 polymer ?
#
loop_
_entity_poly.entity_id
_entity_poly.type
_entity_poly.pdbx_seq_one_letter_code
_entity_poly.pdbx_strand_id
1 'polypeptide(L)'
;MSTTVSSEQCIKASPAQVYYAFTHAIALHEWLCDFATVAARPGGRMYLWWHGDFYSAGEYVSLEENKSVVFKWFGRGDPAPSEVAVSIEEKDGGMRITLSHTVPDGKDWETRAKGFKAEWDSTLPNLASVLETGLDRRIFDRPMLGINISDFSPEIARALGVPVTQGTRIDSPLETMGAYKAGLRKDDVLVQFNGKPITNDFGSLVTALQGKKGGDEVEVVFYRGPEKKTVIMELSKRPVPEIPWQPAELARQVRAKYDESLAALEQCFQGVTEAEADHEPAAGEWSAKQTLAHLIQTERNWIANLDDVVGGYERLADDWGGNLPAHINATLMAYKNVRGLLAELKRLANEAVAFLAALPPEFVARKCSYYQAAWQMLEAQSHTFSHVEQIKSAIAAAHK
;
A
#
# COMPACT_ATOMS: atom_id res chain seq x y z
N MET A 1 5.63 -28.25 30.81
CA MET A 1 5.66 -26.91 31.44
C MET A 1 5.87 -25.86 30.36
N SER A 2 4.81 -25.53 29.63
CA SER A 2 4.88 -24.57 28.52
C SER A 2 5.35 -23.19 29.00
N THR A 3 5.97 -22.43 28.11
CA THR A 3 6.34 -21.03 28.39
C THR A 3 5.34 -20.10 27.73
N THR A 4 4.83 -19.12 28.46
CA THR A 4 3.92 -18.10 27.94
C THR A 4 4.55 -16.72 28.06
N VAL A 5 4.52 -15.96 26.98
CA VAL A 5 4.86 -14.53 26.97
C VAL A 5 3.62 -13.71 26.65
N SER A 6 3.54 -12.51 27.20
CA SER A 6 2.38 -11.63 26.99
C SER A 6 2.80 -10.22 26.60
N SER A 7 1.96 -9.60 25.76
CA SER A 7 2.04 -8.21 25.32
C SER A 7 0.66 -7.57 25.43
N GLU A 8 0.63 -6.28 25.78
CA GLU A 8 -0.62 -5.53 25.98
C GLU A 8 -0.64 -4.26 25.13
N GLN A 9 -1.82 -3.88 24.66
CA GLN A 9 -2.07 -2.62 23.97
C GLN A 9 -3.45 -2.08 24.33
N CYS A 10 -3.54 -0.80 24.70
CA CYS A 10 -4.82 -0.11 24.86
C CYS A 10 -5.20 0.55 23.52
N ILE A 11 -6.46 0.41 23.12
CA ILE A 11 -6.99 0.85 21.82
C ILE A 11 -8.33 1.55 22.01
N LYS A 12 -8.50 2.73 21.40
CA LYS A 12 -9.76 3.48 21.34
C LYS A 12 -10.63 2.99 20.17
N ALA A 13 -11.14 1.77 20.30
CA ALA A 13 -12.05 1.15 19.35
C ALA A 13 -13.14 0.34 20.10
N SER A 14 -14.22 -0.02 19.41
CA SER A 14 -15.24 -0.90 19.99
C SER A 14 -14.70 -2.34 20.11
N PRO A 15 -15.23 -3.17 21.03
CA PRO A 15 -14.79 -4.55 21.14
C PRO A 15 -15.10 -5.36 19.86
N ALA A 16 -16.12 -4.97 19.10
CA ALA A 16 -16.44 -5.54 17.79
C ALA A 16 -15.39 -5.23 16.73
N GLN A 17 -14.85 -4.01 16.69
CA GLN A 17 -13.75 -3.66 15.78
C GLN A 17 -12.47 -4.44 16.11
N VAL A 18 -12.16 -4.57 17.40
CA VAL A 18 -11.01 -5.38 17.84
C VAL A 18 -11.21 -6.84 17.47
N TYR A 19 -12.38 -7.42 17.77
CA TYR A 19 -12.67 -8.81 17.44
C TYR A 19 -12.62 -9.07 15.93
N TYR A 20 -13.14 -8.14 15.12
CA TYR A 20 -13.04 -8.17 13.66
C TYR A 20 -11.58 -8.26 13.18
N ALA A 21 -10.67 -7.50 13.82
CA ALA A 21 -9.24 -7.46 13.48
C ALA A 21 -8.50 -8.80 13.62
N PHE A 22 -9.05 -9.74 14.38
CA PHE A 22 -8.49 -11.09 14.57
C PHE A 22 -9.29 -12.19 13.87
N THR A 23 -10.41 -11.88 13.22
CA THR A 23 -11.35 -12.88 12.69
C THR A 23 -11.61 -12.75 11.19
N HIS A 24 -11.19 -11.64 10.57
CA HIS A 24 -11.38 -11.39 9.15
C HIS A 24 -10.04 -11.30 8.43
N ALA A 25 -10.00 -11.90 7.23
CA ALA A 25 -8.77 -11.98 6.43
C ALA A 25 -8.23 -10.59 6.10
N ILE A 26 -9.07 -9.71 5.56
CA ILE A 26 -8.69 -8.34 5.22
C ILE A 26 -8.13 -7.58 6.44
N ALA A 27 -8.73 -7.77 7.61
CA ALA A 27 -8.29 -7.08 8.81
C ALA A 27 -6.93 -7.60 9.33
N LEU A 28 -6.70 -8.92 9.30
CA LEU A 28 -5.39 -9.49 9.64
C LEU A 28 -4.30 -9.02 8.67
N HIS A 29 -4.61 -8.91 7.39
CA HIS A 29 -3.72 -8.34 6.38
C HIS A 29 -3.43 -6.85 6.69
N GLU A 30 -4.40 -6.06 7.15
CA GLU A 30 -4.21 -4.63 7.39
C GLU A 30 -3.21 -4.28 8.51
N TRP A 31 -3.05 -5.14 9.53
CA TRP A 31 -2.17 -4.81 10.67
C TRP A 31 -1.06 -5.82 10.96
N LEU A 32 -1.27 -7.12 10.68
CA LEU A 32 -0.40 -8.19 11.16
C LEU A 32 0.54 -8.70 10.07
N CYS A 33 0.00 -9.06 8.92
CA CYS A 33 0.65 -9.87 7.89
C CYS A 33 0.50 -9.25 6.49
N ASP A 34 1.19 -9.77 5.48
CA ASP A 34 1.05 -9.26 4.10
C ASP A 34 -0.08 -9.97 3.34
N PHE A 35 -0.68 -11.01 3.94
CA PHE A 35 -1.84 -11.73 3.42
C PHE A 35 -2.42 -12.62 4.50
N ALA A 36 -3.73 -12.79 4.45
CA ALA A 36 -4.43 -13.78 5.25
C ALA A 36 -5.52 -14.49 4.45
N THR A 37 -5.77 -15.76 4.79
CA THR A 37 -7.04 -16.43 4.50
C THR A 37 -7.47 -17.21 5.74
N VAL A 38 -8.70 -16.97 6.19
CA VAL A 38 -9.18 -17.46 7.48
C VAL A 38 -10.63 -17.94 7.42
N ALA A 39 -10.99 -18.85 8.32
CA ALA A 39 -12.37 -19.21 8.64
C ALA A 39 -12.56 -19.11 10.15
N ALA A 40 -13.04 -17.97 10.66
CA ALA A 40 -13.14 -17.70 12.10
C ALA A 40 -14.29 -18.45 12.78
N ARG A 41 -14.04 -19.73 13.06
CA ARG A 41 -14.88 -20.64 13.85
C ARG A 41 -13.98 -21.69 14.48
N PRO A 42 -14.38 -22.37 15.58
CA PRO A 42 -13.60 -23.48 16.12
C PRO A 42 -13.26 -24.53 15.04
N GLY A 43 -11.99 -24.95 14.97
CA GLY A 43 -11.45 -25.84 13.93
C GLY A 43 -11.43 -25.23 12.52
N GLY A 44 -11.59 -23.92 12.40
CA GLY A 44 -11.52 -23.21 11.14
C GLY A 44 -10.08 -22.84 10.80
N ARG A 45 -9.71 -23.02 9.53
CA ARG A 45 -8.33 -22.81 9.06
C ARG A 45 -7.88 -21.35 9.17
N MET A 46 -6.58 -21.16 9.31
CA MET A 46 -5.88 -19.90 9.05
C MET A 46 -4.60 -20.14 8.28
N TYR A 47 -4.28 -19.21 7.40
CA TYR A 47 -3.01 -19.14 6.70
C TYR A 47 -2.61 -17.68 6.54
N LEU A 48 -1.39 -17.36 6.96
CA LEU A 48 -0.83 -16.01 6.98
C LEU A 48 0.55 -16.05 6.33
N TRP A 49 0.92 -15.01 5.58
CA TRP A 49 2.30 -14.84 5.12
C TRP A 49 2.84 -13.44 5.44
N TRP A 50 4.16 -13.31 5.42
CA TRP A 50 4.85 -12.03 5.55
C TRP A 50 5.87 -11.92 4.42
N HIS A 51 6.44 -10.73 4.25
CA HIS A 51 7.39 -10.43 3.20
C HIS A 51 8.48 -11.50 3.05
N GLY A 52 8.66 -11.98 1.83
CA GLY A 52 9.54 -13.08 1.50
C GLY A 52 8.85 -14.43 1.63
N ASP A 53 9.60 -15.40 2.14
CA ASP A 53 9.23 -16.82 2.09
C ASP A 53 8.60 -17.35 3.40
N PHE A 54 8.43 -16.48 4.40
CA PHE A 54 7.90 -16.88 5.70
C PHE A 54 6.37 -16.89 5.71
N TYR A 55 5.80 -17.99 6.19
CA TYR A 55 4.36 -18.16 6.35
C TYR A 55 4.05 -18.97 7.61
N SER A 56 2.80 -18.89 8.05
CA SER A 56 2.27 -19.67 9.15
C SER A 56 0.89 -20.22 8.79
N ALA A 57 0.64 -21.48 9.15
CA ALA A 57 -0.64 -22.15 8.94
C ALA A 57 -1.18 -22.68 10.27
N GLY A 58 -2.50 -22.71 10.43
CA GLY A 58 -3.08 -23.03 11.72
C GLY A 58 -4.59 -23.17 11.72
N GLU A 59 -5.17 -23.13 12.91
CA GLU A 59 -6.61 -23.17 13.12
C GLU A 59 -7.04 -22.35 14.35
N TYR A 60 -8.26 -21.84 14.31
CA TYR A 60 -8.91 -21.27 15.49
C TYR A 60 -9.32 -22.39 16.46
N VAL A 61 -9.01 -22.19 17.73
CA VAL A 61 -9.33 -23.13 18.81
C VAL A 61 -10.67 -22.78 19.44
N SER A 62 -10.83 -21.53 19.90
CA SER A 62 -12.06 -21.02 20.49
C SER A 62 -12.20 -19.54 20.18
N LEU A 63 -13.45 -19.07 20.08
CA LEU A 63 -13.77 -17.67 19.90
C LEU A 63 -14.97 -17.34 20.77
N GLU A 64 -14.87 -16.27 21.55
CA GLU A 64 -15.99 -15.64 22.22
C GLU A 64 -16.15 -14.25 21.63
N GLU A 65 -17.26 -14.03 20.93
CA GLU A 65 -17.52 -12.79 20.21
C GLU A 65 -17.29 -11.58 21.11
N ASN A 66 -16.46 -10.64 20.63
CA ASN A 66 -16.11 -9.38 21.30
C ASN A 66 -15.34 -9.53 22.62
N LYS A 67 -14.87 -10.73 22.97
CA LYS A 67 -14.19 -11.01 24.24
C LYS A 67 -12.85 -11.70 24.06
N SER A 68 -12.78 -12.76 23.26
CA SER A 68 -11.54 -13.53 23.11
C SER A 68 -11.46 -14.29 21.79
N VAL A 69 -10.22 -14.48 21.35
CA VAL A 69 -9.88 -15.32 20.19
C VAL A 69 -8.66 -16.15 20.55
N VAL A 70 -8.74 -17.46 20.38
CA VAL A 70 -7.62 -18.39 20.57
C VAL A 70 -7.37 -19.13 19.27
N PHE A 71 -6.11 -19.18 18.85
CA PHE A 71 -5.69 -19.94 17.69
C PHE A 71 -4.34 -20.59 17.89
N LYS A 72 -4.12 -21.68 17.15
CA LYS A 72 -2.82 -22.34 17.04
C LYS A 72 -2.29 -22.14 15.66
N TRP A 73 -0.98 -21.96 15.56
CA TRP A 73 -0.32 -21.82 14.28
C TRP A 73 1.04 -22.50 14.26
N PHE A 74 1.55 -22.69 13.07
CA PHE A 74 2.79 -23.39 12.81
C PHE A 74 3.56 -22.64 11.72
N GLY A 75 4.58 -21.89 12.15
CA GLY A 75 5.42 -21.10 11.27
C GLY A 75 6.38 -21.98 10.47
N ARG A 76 6.73 -21.54 9.27
CA ARG A 76 7.77 -22.16 8.45
C ARG A 76 9.10 -22.15 9.21
N GLY A 77 9.58 -23.34 9.60
CA GLY A 77 10.82 -23.52 10.36
C GLY A 77 10.63 -23.67 11.88
N ASP A 78 9.40 -23.63 12.37
CA ASP A 78 9.12 -23.99 13.76
C ASP A 78 9.19 -25.52 13.96
N PRO A 79 9.59 -26.00 15.14
CA PRO A 79 9.69 -27.43 15.41
C PRO A 79 8.35 -28.05 15.84
N ALA A 80 7.38 -27.23 16.28
CA ALA A 80 6.03 -27.64 16.65
C ALA A 80 5.09 -26.41 16.63
N PRO A 81 3.75 -26.61 16.62
CA PRO A 81 2.81 -25.50 16.73
C PRO A 81 2.88 -24.78 18.08
N SER A 82 2.51 -23.51 18.08
CA SER A 82 2.31 -22.69 19.28
C SER A 82 0.91 -22.10 19.31
N GLU A 83 0.48 -21.61 20.48
CA GLU A 83 -0.88 -21.11 20.70
C GLU A 83 -0.86 -19.62 21.07
N VAL A 84 -1.75 -18.85 20.45
CA VAL A 84 -1.96 -17.44 20.75
C VAL A 84 -3.38 -17.27 21.29
N ALA A 85 -3.48 -16.66 22.47
CA ALA A 85 -4.74 -16.27 23.09
C ALA A 85 -4.81 -14.74 23.19
N VAL A 86 -5.87 -14.17 22.61
CA VAL A 86 -6.19 -12.75 22.65
C VAL A 86 -7.37 -12.54 23.58
N SER A 87 -7.23 -11.67 24.58
CA SER A 87 -8.35 -11.18 25.39
C SER A 87 -8.62 -9.70 25.13
N ILE A 88 -9.89 -9.33 25.16
CA ILE A 88 -10.43 -7.99 24.90
C ILE A 88 -11.20 -7.57 26.13
N GLU A 89 -10.74 -6.52 26.80
CA GLU A 89 -11.33 -6.05 28.05
C GLU A 89 -11.52 -4.54 28.00
N GLU A 90 -12.63 -4.03 28.53
CA GLU A 90 -12.83 -2.59 28.62
C GLU A 90 -11.81 -1.95 29.59
N LYS A 91 -11.17 -0.87 29.14
CA LYS A 91 -10.23 -0.09 29.94
C LYS A 91 -10.13 1.34 29.44
N ASP A 92 -10.23 2.32 30.35
CA ASP A 92 -10.00 3.75 30.09
C ASP A 92 -10.82 4.32 28.90
N GLY A 93 -12.07 3.86 28.74
CA GLY A 93 -12.95 4.28 27.63
C GLY A 93 -12.59 3.69 26.26
N GLY A 94 -11.73 2.68 26.23
CA GLY A 94 -11.41 1.85 25.07
C GLY A 94 -11.26 0.39 25.48
N MET A 95 -10.45 -0.37 24.74
CA MET A 95 -10.20 -1.78 24.97
C MET A 95 -8.72 -2.01 25.28
N ARG A 96 -8.44 -2.73 26.37
CA ARG A 96 -7.15 -3.39 26.59
C ARG A 96 -7.14 -4.72 25.88
N ILE A 97 -6.16 -4.90 25.01
CA ILE A 97 -5.90 -6.14 24.30
C ILE A 97 -4.72 -6.80 24.97
N THR A 98 -4.90 -8.03 25.45
CA THR A 98 -3.81 -8.84 26.00
C THR A 98 -3.59 -10.02 25.06
N LEU A 99 -2.40 -10.11 24.48
CA LEU A 99 -1.99 -11.21 23.63
C LEU A 99 -1.02 -12.08 24.41
N SER A 100 -1.39 -13.33 24.63
CA SER A 100 -0.55 -14.35 25.29
C SER A 100 -0.15 -15.42 24.28
N HIS A 101 1.15 -15.58 24.07
CA HIS A 101 1.71 -16.58 23.16
C HIS A 101 2.38 -17.69 23.97
N THR A 102 1.78 -18.88 23.95
CA THR A 102 2.24 -20.08 24.64
C THR A 102 3.01 -20.99 23.68
N VAL A 103 4.25 -21.28 24.03
CA VAL A 103 5.14 -22.18 23.29
C VAL A 103 5.42 -23.46 24.07
N PRO A 104 5.74 -24.58 23.39
CA PRO A 104 6.22 -25.79 24.04
C PRO A 104 7.48 -25.55 24.89
N ASP A 105 7.74 -26.46 25.83
CA ASP A 105 8.97 -26.48 26.61
C ASP A 105 10.21 -26.76 25.75
N GLY A 106 11.35 -26.21 26.16
CA GLY A 106 12.66 -26.58 25.65
C GLY A 106 13.56 -25.36 25.46
N LYS A 107 14.88 -25.58 25.48
CA LYS A 107 15.86 -24.49 25.28
C LYS A 107 15.67 -23.74 23.97
N ASP A 108 15.29 -24.47 22.91
CA ASP A 108 15.01 -23.89 21.58
C ASP A 108 13.77 -22.99 21.58
N TRP A 109 12.87 -23.16 22.55
CA TRP A 109 11.66 -22.37 22.69
C TRP A 109 11.83 -21.16 23.60
N GLU A 110 12.76 -21.17 24.57
CA GLU A 110 13.02 -20.01 25.43
C GLU A 110 13.48 -18.78 24.63
N THR A 111 14.34 -19.00 23.62
CA THR A 111 14.80 -17.91 22.74
C THR A 111 13.68 -17.44 21.81
N ARG A 112 12.90 -18.37 21.24
CA ARG A 112 11.75 -18.04 20.40
C ARG A 112 10.66 -17.27 21.17
N ALA A 113 10.35 -17.66 22.41
CA ALA A 113 9.40 -16.97 23.25
C ALA A 113 9.77 -15.49 23.46
N LYS A 114 11.05 -15.20 23.71
CA LYS A 114 11.55 -13.81 23.80
C LYS A 114 11.41 -13.07 22.47
N GLY A 115 11.69 -13.75 21.35
CA GLY A 115 11.49 -13.23 20.00
C GLY A 115 10.02 -12.85 19.74
N PHE A 116 9.09 -13.78 19.99
CA PHE A 116 7.66 -13.52 19.86
C PHE A 116 7.18 -12.37 20.73
N LYS A 117 7.68 -12.25 21.97
CA LYS A 117 7.36 -11.09 22.81
C LYS A 117 7.77 -9.78 22.14
N ALA A 118 9.02 -9.69 21.67
CA ALA A 118 9.52 -8.49 21.02
C ALA A 118 8.74 -8.15 19.74
N GLU A 119 8.40 -9.16 18.95
CA GLU A 119 7.58 -9.02 17.75
C GLU A 119 6.18 -8.49 18.10
N TRP A 120 5.50 -9.07 19.10
CA TRP A 120 4.18 -8.60 19.55
C TRP A 120 4.22 -7.19 20.12
N ASP A 121 5.24 -6.88 20.94
CA ASP A 121 5.44 -5.53 21.48
C ASP A 121 5.66 -4.49 20.37
N SER A 122 6.26 -4.90 19.25
CA SER A 122 6.46 -4.03 18.08
C SER A 122 5.25 -3.96 17.15
N THR A 123 4.41 -5.00 17.11
CA THR A 123 3.31 -5.14 16.13
C THR A 123 1.97 -4.60 16.67
N LEU A 124 1.65 -4.80 17.95
CA LEU A 124 0.38 -4.34 18.53
C LEU A 124 0.16 -2.81 18.43
N PRO A 125 1.20 -1.94 18.48
CA PRO A 125 1.02 -0.52 18.17
C PRO A 125 0.50 -0.25 16.74
N ASN A 126 0.72 -1.17 15.79
CA ASN A 126 0.14 -1.08 14.46
C ASN A 126 -1.36 -1.40 14.46
N LEU A 127 -1.79 -2.42 15.21
CA LEU A 127 -3.21 -2.71 15.41
C LEU A 127 -3.95 -1.48 15.96
N ALA A 128 -3.37 -0.82 16.97
CA ALA A 128 -3.94 0.43 17.50
C ALA A 128 -4.04 1.51 16.41
N SER A 129 -2.98 1.72 15.63
CA SER A 129 -2.96 2.71 14.55
C SER A 129 -4.02 2.44 13.47
N VAL A 130 -4.14 1.20 13.00
CA VAL A 130 -5.11 0.76 12.00
C VAL A 130 -6.54 0.99 12.50
N LEU A 131 -6.84 0.63 13.76
CA LEU A 131 -8.18 0.78 14.33
C LEU A 131 -8.53 2.21 14.73
N GLU A 132 -7.56 3.02 15.17
CA GLU A 132 -7.80 4.39 15.64
C GLU A 132 -7.72 5.43 14.54
N THR A 133 -6.85 5.23 13.54
CA THR A 133 -6.54 6.24 12.53
C THR A 133 -6.76 5.75 11.09
N GLY A 134 -6.81 4.44 10.88
CA GLY A 134 -6.84 3.84 9.54
C GLY A 134 -5.47 3.74 8.87
N LEU A 135 -4.40 4.13 9.55
CA LEU A 135 -3.05 4.13 8.98
C LEU A 135 -2.28 2.89 9.39
N ASP A 136 -1.84 2.12 8.40
CA ASP A 136 -0.88 1.04 8.59
C ASP A 136 0.54 1.61 8.72
N ARG A 137 1.11 1.46 9.91
CA ARG A 137 2.45 1.93 10.25
C ARG A 137 3.53 1.25 9.43
N ARG A 138 3.31 0.02 8.97
CA ARG A 138 4.25 -0.72 8.10
C ARG A 138 4.43 -0.03 6.74
N ILE A 139 3.48 0.83 6.36
CA ILE A 139 3.53 1.66 5.15
C ILE A 139 3.98 3.08 5.50
N PHE A 140 3.34 3.70 6.49
CA PHE A 140 3.50 5.15 6.73
C PHE A 140 4.68 5.53 7.64
N ASP A 141 5.14 4.64 8.52
CA ASP A 141 6.35 4.87 9.33
C ASP A 141 7.63 4.47 8.58
N ARG A 142 7.57 4.03 7.31
CA ARG A 142 8.77 3.72 6.52
C ARG A 142 9.69 4.94 6.45
N PRO A 143 11.01 4.76 6.64
CA PRO A 143 11.94 5.87 6.66
C PRO A 143 12.14 6.46 5.25
N MET A 144 11.96 7.77 5.12
CA MET A 144 12.14 8.53 3.89
C MET A 144 13.27 9.55 4.07
N LEU A 145 14.31 9.50 3.22
CA LEU A 145 15.33 10.56 3.17
C LEU A 145 14.76 11.83 2.54
N GLY A 146 13.94 11.66 1.50
CA GLY A 146 13.42 12.75 0.68
C GLY A 146 14.46 13.29 -0.29
N ILE A 147 15.07 12.41 -1.08
CA ILE A 147 16.03 12.75 -2.12
C ILE A 147 15.70 12.01 -3.41
N ASN A 148 15.94 12.66 -4.54
CA ASN A 148 16.20 11.99 -5.80
C ASN A 148 17.71 11.80 -5.95
N ILE A 149 18.11 10.62 -6.40
CA ILE A 149 19.51 10.26 -6.60
C ILE A 149 19.85 10.30 -8.09
N SER A 150 21.12 10.46 -8.40
CA SER A 150 21.66 10.35 -9.75
C SER A 150 22.95 9.54 -9.74
N ASP A 151 23.34 9.09 -10.93
CA ASP A 151 24.57 8.34 -11.11
C ASP A 151 25.78 9.09 -10.55
N PHE A 152 26.71 8.31 -9.97
CA PHE A 152 27.97 8.81 -9.45
C PHE A 152 29.11 7.95 -9.99
N SER A 153 30.05 8.60 -10.68
CA SER A 153 31.22 7.97 -11.32
C SER A 153 32.49 8.76 -10.98
N PRO A 154 33.69 8.20 -11.22
CA PRO A 154 34.94 8.94 -11.05
C PRO A 154 35.00 10.24 -11.88
N GLU A 155 34.39 10.27 -13.06
CA GLU A 155 34.29 11.45 -13.93
C GLU A 155 33.44 12.54 -13.27
N ILE A 156 32.28 12.16 -12.75
CA ILE A 156 31.37 13.04 -12.01
C ILE A 156 32.07 13.53 -10.74
N ALA A 157 32.78 12.66 -10.02
CA ALA A 157 33.54 13.04 -8.83
C ALA A 157 34.58 14.14 -9.12
N ARG A 158 35.35 13.99 -10.22
CA ARG A 158 36.32 15.00 -10.68
C ARG A 158 35.63 16.31 -11.05
N ALA A 159 34.49 16.24 -11.76
CA ALA A 159 33.72 17.42 -12.16
C ALA A 159 33.15 18.18 -10.94
N LEU A 160 32.70 17.46 -9.92
CA LEU A 160 32.19 18.04 -8.67
C LEU A 160 33.30 18.47 -7.71
N GLY A 161 34.56 18.08 -7.95
CA GLY A 161 35.69 18.39 -7.07
C GLY A 161 35.64 17.65 -5.74
N VAL A 162 34.99 16.48 -5.67
CA VAL A 162 34.90 15.66 -4.45
C VAL A 162 36.07 14.66 -4.38
N PRO A 163 36.69 14.43 -3.22
CA PRO A 163 37.87 13.56 -3.09
C PRO A 163 37.50 12.07 -2.91
N VAL A 164 36.38 11.63 -3.47
CA VAL A 164 35.85 10.26 -3.34
C VAL A 164 35.35 9.72 -4.67
N THR A 165 35.46 8.41 -4.86
CA THR A 165 34.93 7.70 -6.04
C THR A 165 33.75 6.79 -5.72
N GLN A 166 33.35 6.76 -4.45
CA GLN A 166 32.24 5.99 -3.91
C GLN A 166 31.25 6.91 -3.20
N GLY A 167 29.96 6.68 -3.40
CA GLY A 167 28.88 7.40 -2.75
C GLY A 167 27.64 7.52 -3.61
N THR A 168 26.59 8.11 -3.05
CA THR A 168 25.37 8.43 -3.80
C THR A 168 25.25 9.95 -3.98
N ARG A 169 25.17 10.41 -5.23
CA ARG A 169 24.95 11.82 -5.55
C ARG A 169 23.48 12.18 -5.39
N ILE A 170 23.20 13.26 -4.66
CA ILE A 170 21.87 13.86 -4.60
C ILE A 170 21.63 14.66 -5.87
N ASP A 171 20.63 14.27 -6.65
CA ASP A 171 20.17 15.09 -7.77
C ASP A 171 19.32 16.27 -7.27
N SER A 172 18.32 15.97 -6.44
CA SER A 172 17.42 16.97 -5.89
C SER A 172 16.86 16.52 -4.54
N PRO A 173 17.10 17.27 -3.45
CA PRO A 173 16.38 17.05 -2.19
C PRO A 173 14.94 17.56 -2.29
N LEU A 174 14.00 16.85 -1.67
CA LEU A 174 12.58 17.24 -1.61
C LEU A 174 12.36 18.23 -0.47
N GLU A 175 11.84 19.42 -0.79
CA GLU A 175 11.82 20.58 0.12
C GLU A 175 11.12 20.34 1.47
N THR A 176 10.09 19.49 1.49
CA THR A 176 9.30 19.20 2.69
C THR A 176 9.90 18.10 3.57
N MET A 177 11.03 17.53 3.17
CA MET A 177 11.57 16.28 3.73
C MET A 177 12.90 16.45 4.47
N GLY A 178 13.30 15.39 5.17
CA GLY A 178 14.42 15.31 6.10
C GLY A 178 15.74 15.80 5.52
N ALA A 179 16.13 15.31 4.33
CA ALA A 179 17.37 15.71 3.68
C ALA A 179 17.46 17.22 3.43
N TYR A 180 16.39 17.82 2.91
CA TYR A 180 16.36 19.26 2.65
C TYR A 180 16.42 20.07 3.95
N LYS A 181 15.63 19.67 4.95
CA LYS A 181 15.57 20.28 6.29
C LYS A 181 16.91 20.18 7.03
N ALA A 182 17.65 19.09 6.85
CA ALA A 182 18.99 18.87 7.40
C ALA A 182 20.09 19.63 6.64
N GLY A 183 19.75 20.38 5.59
CA GLY A 183 20.72 21.21 4.87
C GLY A 183 21.42 20.51 3.69
N LEU A 184 21.01 19.30 3.32
CA LEU A 184 21.52 18.62 2.12
C LEU A 184 21.00 19.33 0.86
N ARG A 185 21.82 19.37 -0.18
CA ARG A 185 21.62 20.13 -1.42
C ARG A 185 21.95 19.28 -2.64
N LYS A 186 21.55 19.79 -3.81
CA LYS A 186 21.97 19.23 -5.11
C LYS A 186 23.49 19.09 -5.15
N ASP A 187 23.94 17.99 -5.72
CA ASP A 187 25.35 17.61 -5.91
C ASP A 187 26.15 17.28 -4.64
N ASP A 188 25.48 17.22 -3.48
CA ASP A 188 26.07 16.56 -2.31
C ASP A 188 26.26 15.06 -2.60
N VAL A 189 27.40 14.52 -2.20
CA VAL A 189 27.72 13.09 -2.35
C VAL A 189 27.71 12.42 -0.98
N LEU A 190 26.67 11.63 -0.71
CA LEU A 190 26.55 10.85 0.52
C LEU A 190 27.57 9.72 0.51
N VAL A 191 28.35 9.62 1.58
CA VAL A 191 29.41 8.60 1.74
C VAL A 191 29.21 7.74 2.98
N GLN A 192 28.43 8.20 3.95
CA GLN A 192 28.06 7.41 5.12
C GLN A 192 26.66 7.81 5.58
N PHE A 193 25.90 6.82 6.05
CA PHE A 193 24.58 7.01 6.61
C PHE A 193 24.41 6.08 7.82
N ASN A 194 24.08 6.64 8.98
CA ASN A 194 23.87 5.87 10.22
C ASN A 194 25.03 4.90 10.51
N GLY A 195 26.27 5.40 10.40
CA GLY A 195 27.49 4.62 10.64
C GLY A 195 27.85 3.60 9.55
N LYS A 196 27.03 3.45 8.51
CA LYS A 196 27.26 2.51 7.40
C LYS A 196 27.78 3.24 6.16
N PRO A 197 28.77 2.69 5.43
CA PRO A 197 29.28 3.30 4.21
C PRO A 197 28.23 3.27 3.09
N ILE A 198 28.20 4.32 2.27
CA ILE A 198 27.37 4.41 1.07
C ILE A 198 28.25 4.25 -0.17
N THR A 199 27.85 3.36 -1.06
CA THR A 199 28.54 3.03 -2.32
C THR A 199 27.74 3.58 -3.51
N ASN A 200 28.22 3.33 -4.72
CA ASN A 200 27.57 3.79 -5.96
C ASN A 200 26.32 2.99 -6.32
N ASP A 201 26.00 1.92 -5.57
CA ASP A 201 24.79 1.13 -5.75
C ASP A 201 23.70 1.53 -4.76
N PHE A 202 22.45 1.39 -5.20
CA PHE A 202 21.27 1.66 -4.39
C PHE A 202 21.14 0.73 -3.17
N GLY A 203 21.73 -0.47 -3.23
CA GLY A 203 21.64 -1.47 -2.17
C GLY A 203 22.25 -0.99 -0.86
N SER A 204 23.37 -0.26 -0.91
CA SER A 204 24.00 0.30 0.30
C SER A 204 23.09 1.23 1.09
N LEU A 205 22.29 2.08 0.42
CA LEU A 205 21.30 2.95 1.06
C LEU A 205 20.18 2.13 1.70
N VAL A 206 19.67 1.12 0.99
CA VAL A 206 18.64 0.21 1.53
C VAL A 206 19.15 -0.47 2.79
N THR A 207 20.36 -1.03 2.77
CA THR A 207 20.99 -1.63 3.95
C THR A 207 21.21 -0.62 5.07
N ALA A 208 21.51 0.64 4.74
CA ALA A 208 21.72 1.68 5.74
C ALA A 208 20.43 2.10 6.46
N LEU A 209 19.28 1.98 5.80
CA LEU A 209 17.94 2.26 6.34
C LEU A 209 17.31 1.09 7.09
N GLN A 210 17.84 -0.13 6.98
CA GLN A 210 17.27 -1.31 7.66
C GLN A 210 17.16 -1.07 9.18
N GLY A 211 15.97 -1.36 9.72
CA GLY A 211 15.65 -1.19 11.14
C GLY A 211 15.36 0.25 11.56
N LYS A 212 15.34 1.21 10.62
CA LYS A 212 14.94 2.61 10.87
C LYS A 212 13.47 2.84 10.55
N LYS A 213 12.93 3.90 11.14
CA LYS A 213 11.57 4.39 10.95
C LYS A 213 11.58 5.91 10.78
N GLY A 214 10.54 6.44 10.16
CA GLY A 214 10.35 7.89 10.08
C GLY A 214 10.21 8.50 11.48
N GLY A 215 10.87 9.62 11.69
CA GLY A 215 11.09 10.28 12.98
C GLY A 215 12.41 9.90 13.65
N ASP A 216 13.12 8.86 13.20
CA ASP A 216 14.45 8.55 13.73
C ASP A 216 15.47 9.61 13.28
N GLU A 217 16.32 10.05 14.19
CA GLU A 217 17.50 10.86 13.87
C GLU A 217 18.67 9.98 13.44
N VAL A 218 19.33 10.35 12.35
CA VAL A 218 20.46 9.64 11.79
C VAL A 218 21.58 10.60 11.41
N GLU A 219 22.82 10.18 11.65
CA GLU A 219 23.99 10.88 11.17
C GLU A 219 24.18 10.62 9.67
N VAL A 220 24.36 11.68 8.90
CA VAL A 220 24.66 11.64 7.46
C VAL A 220 25.99 12.34 7.22
N VAL A 221 26.92 11.64 6.57
CA VAL A 221 28.21 12.19 6.16
C VAL A 221 28.25 12.29 4.64
N PHE A 222 28.60 13.47 4.15
CA PHE A 222 28.59 13.78 2.73
C PHE A 222 29.75 14.71 2.35
N TYR A 223 30.03 14.80 1.05
CA TYR A 223 30.92 15.81 0.49
C TYR A 223 30.11 16.88 -0.26
N ARG A 224 30.50 18.14 -0.07
CA ARG A 224 30.07 19.27 -0.89
C ARG A 224 31.31 19.92 -1.49
N GLY A 225 31.60 19.59 -2.75
CA GLY A 225 32.93 19.84 -3.32
C GLY A 225 34.02 19.17 -2.48
N PRO A 226 35.13 19.85 -2.15
CA PRO A 226 36.22 19.22 -1.40
C PRO A 226 35.91 19.03 0.10
N GLU A 227 34.84 19.66 0.62
CA GLU A 227 34.56 19.71 2.05
C GLU A 227 33.73 18.51 2.51
N LYS A 228 34.23 17.77 3.50
CA LYS A 228 33.50 16.70 4.18
C LYS A 228 32.62 17.29 5.28
N LYS A 229 31.33 16.99 5.26
CA LYS A 229 30.33 17.49 6.22
C LYS A 229 29.61 16.35 6.91
N THR A 230 29.14 16.62 8.11
CA THR A 230 28.30 15.73 8.89
C THR A 230 27.09 16.51 9.39
N VAL A 231 25.89 15.95 9.23
CA VAL A 231 24.65 16.51 9.75
C VAL A 231 23.86 15.42 10.45
N ILE A 232 23.07 15.81 11.46
CA ILE A 232 22.00 14.97 11.98
C ILE A 232 20.74 15.29 11.18
N MET A 233 20.12 14.24 10.65
CA MET A 233 18.92 14.33 9.83
C MET A 233 17.80 13.52 10.49
N GLU A 234 16.64 14.12 10.70
CA GLU A 234 15.43 13.39 11.03
C GLU A 234 14.88 12.72 9.75
N LEU A 235 14.70 11.40 9.78
CA LEU A 235 14.08 10.67 8.69
C LEU A 235 12.62 11.07 8.57
N SER A 236 12.19 11.45 7.37
CA SER A 236 10.77 11.74 7.15
C SER A 236 9.94 10.46 7.13
N LYS A 237 8.66 10.62 7.41
CA LYS A 237 7.64 9.59 7.18
C LYS A 237 7.14 9.67 5.74
N ARG A 238 6.50 8.61 5.27
CA ARG A 238 5.74 8.69 4.02
C ARG A 238 4.60 9.69 4.23
N PRO A 239 4.39 10.65 3.30
CA PRO A 239 3.23 11.53 3.36
C PRO A 239 1.95 10.71 3.43
N VAL A 240 1.03 11.14 4.28
CA VAL A 240 -0.31 10.56 4.41
C VAL A 240 -1.26 11.42 3.59
N PRO A 241 -1.78 10.93 2.46
CA PRO A 241 -2.87 11.60 1.74
C PRO A 241 -4.05 11.91 2.65
N GLU A 242 -4.60 13.11 2.55
CA GLU A 242 -5.86 13.44 3.20
C GLU A 242 -7.02 12.83 2.41
N ILE A 243 -8.00 12.30 3.15
CA ILE A 243 -9.24 11.78 2.58
C ILE A 243 -10.44 12.36 3.33
N PRO A 244 -11.59 12.52 2.64
CA PRO A 244 -12.85 12.80 3.31
C PRO A 244 -13.38 11.55 4.01
N TRP A 245 -13.77 11.69 5.28
CA TRP A 245 -14.35 10.60 6.10
C TRP A 245 -15.88 10.50 6.00
N GLN A 246 -16.50 11.42 5.27
CA GLN A 246 -17.94 11.39 5.00
C GLN A 246 -18.16 10.83 3.58
N PRO A 247 -18.88 9.70 3.41
CA PRO A 247 -19.16 9.09 2.11
C PRO A 247 -19.68 10.08 1.06
N ALA A 248 -20.58 10.98 1.44
CA ALA A 248 -21.13 11.99 0.54
C ALA A 248 -20.07 12.99 0.03
N GLU A 249 -19.12 13.38 0.89
CA GLU A 249 -18.03 14.28 0.50
C GLU A 249 -16.99 13.54 -0.36
N LEU A 250 -16.68 12.28 -0.03
CA LEU A 250 -15.86 11.42 -0.88
C LEU A 250 -16.43 11.31 -2.28
N ALA A 251 -17.72 10.97 -2.40
CA ALA A 251 -18.42 10.87 -3.66
C ALA A 251 -18.38 12.19 -4.46
N ARG A 252 -18.51 13.34 -3.79
CA ARG A 252 -18.42 14.66 -4.43
C ARG A 252 -17.04 14.94 -5.00
N GLN A 253 -15.97 14.63 -4.26
CA GLN A 253 -14.59 14.83 -4.74
C GLN A 253 -14.24 13.88 -5.88
N VAL A 254 -14.63 12.61 -5.77
CA VAL A 254 -14.43 11.61 -6.82
C VAL A 254 -15.22 11.97 -8.08
N ARG A 255 -16.46 12.47 -7.94
CA ARG A 255 -17.25 13.00 -9.07
C ARG A 255 -16.50 14.07 -9.85
N ALA A 256 -15.91 15.05 -9.17
CA ALA A 256 -15.19 16.12 -9.84
C ALA A 256 -14.03 15.60 -10.71
N LYS A 257 -13.31 14.58 -10.23
CA LYS A 257 -12.23 13.92 -10.96
C LYS A 257 -12.74 13.12 -12.16
N TYR A 258 -13.85 12.41 -12.02
CA TYR A 258 -14.51 11.73 -13.14
C TYR A 258 -14.97 12.73 -14.21
N ASP A 259 -15.58 13.84 -13.81
CA ASP A 259 -16.08 14.83 -14.76
C ASP A 259 -14.91 15.46 -15.56
N GLU A 260 -13.77 15.70 -14.91
CA GLU A 260 -12.54 16.17 -15.56
C GLU A 260 -11.96 15.14 -16.54
N SER A 261 -11.81 13.88 -16.12
CA SER A 261 -11.23 12.83 -16.96
C SER A 261 -12.13 12.47 -18.15
N LEU A 262 -13.46 12.40 -17.94
CA LEU A 262 -14.44 12.16 -18.99
C LEU A 262 -14.46 13.31 -20.00
N ALA A 263 -14.37 14.57 -19.56
CA ALA A 263 -14.29 15.71 -20.46
C ALA A 263 -13.01 15.66 -21.32
N ALA A 264 -11.87 15.30 -20.74
CA ALA A 264 -10.61 15.13 -21.46
C ALA A 264 -10.70 14.01 -22.52
N LEU A 265 -11.32 12.87 -22.18
CA LEU A 265 -11.58 11.79 -23.12
C LEU A 265 -12.52 12.24 -24.26
N GLU A 266 -13.66 12.85 -23.93
CA GLU A 266 -14.62 13.37 -24.91
C GLU A 266 -13.95 14.36 -25.88
N GLN A 267 -13.06 15.23 -25.37
CA GLN A 267 -12.29 16.17 -26.19
C GLN A 267 -11.38 15.45 -27.19
N CYS A 268 -10.73 14.35 -26.80
CA CYS A 268 -9.84 13.60 -27.70
C CYS A 268 -10.56 13.07 -28.94
N PHE A 269 -11.85 12.76 -28.83
CA PHE A 269 -12.64 12.19 -29.92
C PHE A 269 -13.48 13.23 -30.68
N GLN A 270 -13.31 14.53 -30.41
CA GLN A 270 -14.02 15.57 -31.17
C GLN A 270 -13.56 15.60 -32.62
N GLY A 271 -14.51 15.39 -33.54
CA GLY A 271 -14.24 15.37 -34.98
C GLY A 271 -13.54 14.10 -35.48
N VAL A 272 -13.33 13.10 -34.62
CA VAL A 272 -12.66 11.84 -34.97
C VAL A 272 -13.68 10.86 -35.54
N THR A 273 -13.36 10.30 -36.69
CA THR A 273 -14.17 9.26 -37.34
C THR A 273 -13.98 7.91 -36.68
N GLU A 274 -14.94 7.00 -36.88
CA GLU A 274 -14.82 5.63 -36.37
C GLU A 274 -13.62 4.89 -36.96
N ALA A 275 -13.19 5.19 -38.20
CA ALA A 275 -12.03 4.56 -38.81
C ALA A 275 -10.71 5.05 -38.17
N GLU A 276 -10.59 6.36 -37.92
CA GLU A 276 -9.42 6.93 -37.23
C GLU A 276 -9.31 6.40 -35.80
N ALA A 277 -10.43 6.29 -35.08
CA ALA A 277 -10.43 5.76 -33.72
C ALA A 277 -10.12 4.24 -33.65
N ASP A 278 -10.33 3.50 -34.74
CA ASP A 278 -10.04 2.06 -34.85
C ASP A 278 -8.60 1.78 -35.30
N HIS A 279 -7.89 2.79 -35.80
CA HIS A 279 -6.55 2.64 -36.33
C HIS A 279 -5.55 2.27 -35.23
N GLU A 280 -4.87 1.15 -35.43
CA GLU A 280 -3.74 0.72 -34.60
C GLU A 280 -2.45 1.38 -35.12
N PRO A 281 -1.71 2.15 -34.31
CA PRO A 281 -0.55 2.90 -34.80
C PRO A 281 0.61 2.02 -35.26
N ALA A 282 0.77 0.85 -34.64
CA ALA A 282 1.74 -0.17 -34.99
C ALA A 282 1.26 -1.55 -34.52
N ALA A 283 1.88 -2.61 -35.03
CA ALA A 283 1.56 -3.97 -34.63
C ALA A 283 1.77 -4.17 -33.12
N GLY A 284 0.69 -4.53 -32.40
CA GLY A 284 0.71 -4.73 -30.95
C GLY A 284 0.44 -3.46 -30.12
N GLU A 285 0.31 -2.30 -30.76
CA GLU A 285 -0.14 -1.08 -30.09
C GLU A 285 -1.66 -0.95 -30.17
N TRP A 286 -2.27 -0.43 -29.11
CA TRP A 286 -3.72 -0.27 -29.07
C TRP A 286 -4.21 0.93 -29.86
N SER A 287 -5.34 0.74 -30.55
CA SER A 287 -6.13 1.83 -31.08
C SER A 287 -6.76 2.68 -29.95
N ALA A 288 -7.24 3.86 -30.32
CA ALA A 288 -7.95 4.73 -29.40
C ALA A 288 -9.22 4.06 -28.82
N LYS A 289 -9.95 3.29 -29.63
CA LYS A 289 -11.12 2.52 -29.16
C LYS A 289 -10.73 1.38 -28.21
N GLN A 290 -9.68 0.63 -28.53
CA GLN A 290 -9.19 -0.44 -27.64
C GLN A 290 -8.80 0.12 -26.27
N THR A 291 -8.19 1.32 -26.25
CA THR A 291 -7.87 2.03 -25.01
C THR A 291 -9.14 2.43 -24.23
N LEU A 292 -10.19 2.95 -24.89
CA LEU A 292 -11.48 3.21 -24.22
C LEU A 292 -12.12 1.93 -23.65
N ALA A 293 -12.07 0.82 -24.40
CA ALA A 293 -12.58 -0.46 -23.93
C ALA A 293 -11.83 -0.98 -22.68
N HIS A 294 -10.51 -0.79 -22.63
CA HIS A 294 -9.68 -1.08 -21.45
C HIS A 294 -10.10 -0.25 -20.24
N LEU A 295 -10.35 1.05 -20.43
CA LEU A 295 -10.82 1.93 -19.35
C LEU A 295 -12.18 1.46 -18.79
N ILE A 296 -13.10 1.01 -19.65
CA ILE A 296 -14.40 0.45 -19.21
C ILE A 296 -14.20 -0.78 -18.31
N GLN A 297 -13.31 -1.68 -18.72
CA GLN A 297 -13.02 -2.89 -17.94
C GLN A 297 -12.36 -2.55 -16.62
N THR A 298 -11.46 -1.57 -16.62
CA THR A 298 -10.79 -1.07 -15.41
C THR A 298 -11.81 -0.51 -14.42
N GLU A 299 -12.75 0.33 -14.87
CA GLU A 299 -13.80 0.89 -14.02
C GLU A 299 -14.71 -0.20 -13.42
N ARG A 300 -15.07 -1.22 -14.19
CA ARG A 300 -15.83 -2.37 -13.66
C ARG A 300 -15.07 -3.11 -12.58
N ASN A 301 -13.77 -3.34 -12.80
CA ASN A 301 -12.93 -4.01 -11.83
C ASN A 301 -12.82 -3.19 -10.54
N TRP A 302 -12.70 -1.87 -10.63
CA TRP A 302 -12.70 -0.98 -9.46
C TRP A 302 -13.99 -1.07 -8.66
N ILE A 303 -15.15 -0.93 -9.32
CA ILE A 303 -16.46 -1.03 -8.65
C ILE A 303 -16.61 -2.40 -7.98
N ALA A 304 -16.24 -3.46 -8.68
CA ALA A 304 -16.37 -4.82 -8.17
C ALA A 304 -15.38 -5.11 -7.03
N ASN A 305 -14.18 -4.53 -7.04
CA ASN A 305 -13.23 -4.61 -5.92
C ASN A 305 -13.73 -3.84 -4.69
N LEU A 306 -14.28 -2.63 -4.91
CA LEU A 306 -14.88 -1.84 -3.83
C LEU A 306 -16.01 -2.62 -3.15
N ASP A 307 -16.87 -3.29 -3.92
CA ASP A 307 -17.95 -4.14 -3.38
C ASP A 307 -17.43 -5.25 -2.47
N ASP A 308 -16.40 -5.97 -2.90
CA ASP A 308 -15.79 -7.03 -2.08
C ASP A 308 -15.18 -6.48 -0.78
N VAL A 309 -14.44 -5.37 -0.85
CA VAL A 309 -13.81 -4.72 0.32
C VAL A 309 -14.88 -4.23 1.30
N VAL A 310 -15.95 -3.63 0.80
CA VAL A 310 -17.12 -3.25 1.60
C VAL A 310 -17.79 -4.49 2.19
N GLY A 311 -17.81 -5.62 1.49
CA GLY A 311 -18.25 -6.91 2.03
C GLY A 311 -17.30 -7.53 3.07
N GLY A 312 -16.07 -7.03 3.20
CA GLY A 312 -15.04 -7.59 4.07
C GLY A 312 -14.22 -8.73 3.45
N TYR A 313 -14.19 -8.75 2.11
CA TYR A 313 -13.44 -9.70 1.30
C TYR A 313 -12.34 -8.99 0.50
N GLU A 314 -11.36 -9.75 0.04
CA GLU A 314 -10.28 -9.26 -0.80
C GLU A 314 -10.11 -10.22 -1.99
N ARG A 315 -10.01 -9.67 -3.21
CA ARG A 315 -9.73 -10.47 -4.40
C ARG A 315 -8.24 -10.79 -4.46
N LEU A 316 -7.94 -12.07 -4.55
CA LEU A 316 -6.57 -12.58 -4.56
C LEU A 316 -6.30 -13.22 -5.90
N ALA A 317 -5.16 -12.87 -6.50
CA ALA A 317 -4.63 -13.46 -7.70
C ALA A 317 -3.12 -13.67 -7.52
N ASP A 318 -2.60 -14.78 -8.06
CA ASP A 318 -1.17 -15.10 -7.98
C ASP A 318 -0.31 -14.11 -8.78
N ASP A 319 -0.89 -13.53 -9.84
CA ASP A 319 -0.25 -12.51 -10.69
C ASP A 319 -1.29 -11.67 -11.43
N TRP A 320 -0.84 -10.58 -12.07
CA TRP A 320 -1.64 -9.79 -12.99
C TRP A 320 -1.83 -10.55 -14.31
N GLY A 321 -3.08 -10.98 -14.57
CA GLY A 321 -3.45 -11.74 -15.77
C GLY A 321 -3.41 -10.97 -17.09
N GLY A 322 -2.93 -9.73 -17.09
CA GLY A 322 -2.86 -8.91 -18.29
C GLY A 322 -4.19 -8.35 -18.77
N ASN A 323 -4.12 -7.59 -19.86
CA ASN A 323 -5.29 -7.11 -20.58
C ASN A 323 -5.59 -8.06 -21.74
N LEU A 324 -6.56 -8.96 -21.56
CA LEU A 324 -6.87 -9.99 -22.55
C LEU A 324 -7.50 -9.38 -23.83
N PRO A 325 -6.88 -9.54 -25.02
CA PRO A 325 -7.43 -8.99 -26.26
C PRO A 325 -8.85 -9.47 -26.56
N ALA A 326 -9.18 -10.71 -26.19
CA ALA A 326 -10.53 -11.25 -26.34
C ALA A 326 -11.59 -10.45 -25.56
N HIS A 327 -11.27 -9.99 -24.33
CA HIS A 327 -12.20 -9.21 -23.52
C HIS A 327 -12.33 -7.77 -24.04
N ILE A 328 -11.20 -7.16 -24.45
CA ILE A 328 -11.17 -5.85 -25.12
C ILE A 328 -12.06 -5.88 -26.36
N ASN A 329 -11.87 -6.85 -27.25
CA ASN A 329 -12.67 -7.01 -28.46
C ASN A 329 -14.15 -7.26 -28.15
N ALA A 330 -14.47 -8.08 -27.14
CA ALA A 330 -15.86 -8.28 -26.72
C ALA A 330 -16.51 -6.97 -26.25
N THR A 331 -15.76 -6.11 -25.55
CA THR A 331 -16.24 -4.79 -25.11
C THR A 331 -16.47 -3.87 -26.31
N LEU A 332 -15.55 -3.83 -27.27
CA LEU A 332 -15.73 -3.09 -28.52
C LEU A 332 -16.98 -3.53 -29.28
N MET A 333 -17.20 -4.83 -29.42
CA MET A 333 -18.40 -5.39 -30.08
C MET A 333 -19.70 -5.02 -29.35
N ALA A 334 -19.68 -5.02 -28.02
CA ALA A 334 -20.86 -4.71 -27.21
C ALA A 334 -21.30 -3.24 -27.36
N TYR A 335 -20.34 -2.31 -27.35
CA TYR A 335 -20.62 -0.86 -27.37
C TYR A 335 -20.51 -0.21 -28.75
N LYS A 336 -19.99 -0.96 -29.74
CA LYS A 336 -20.01 -0.72 -31.19
C LYS A 336 -19.19 0.46 -31.71
N ASN A 337 -19.24 1.61 -31.05
CA ASN A 337 -18.64 2.86 -31.54
C ASN A 337 -18.14 3.72 -30.39
N VAL A 338 -17.36 4.76 -30.71
CA VAL A 338 -16.75 5.67 -29.71
C VAL A 338 -17.81 6.26 -28.78
N ARG A 339 -18.95 6.72 -29.34
CA ARG A 339 -20.05 7.27 -28.56
C ARG A 339 -20.61 6.26 -27.54
N GLY A 340 -20.76 5.00 -27.94
CA GLY A 340 -21.23 3.93 -27.07
C GLY A 340 -20.25 3.62 -25.94
N LEU A 341 -18.95 3.59 -26.23
CA LEU A 341 -17.89 3.38 -25.24
C LEU A 341 -17.85 4.52 -24.21
N LEU A 342 -17.84 5.78 -24.65
CA LEU A 342 -17.88 6.94 -23.76
C LEU A 342 -19.15 6.97 -22.90
N ALA A 343 -20.30 6.63 -23.48
CA ALA A 343 -21.56 6.55 -22.75
C ALA A 343 -21.59 5.43 -21.70
N GLU A 344 -20.84 4.34 -21.91
CA GLU A 344 -20.66 3.29 -20.91
C GLU A 344 -19.76 3.75 -19.77
N LEU A 345 -18.60 4.36 -20.06
CA LEU A 345 -17.70 4.93 -19.04
C LEU A 345 -18.45 5.91 -18.14
N LYS A 346 -19.26 6.80 -18.73
CA LYS A 346 -20.07 7.75 -17.98
C LYS A 346 -21.10 7.07 -17.08
N ARG A 347 -21.69 5.95 -17.51
CA ARG A 347 -22.63 5.17 -16.69
C ARG A 347 -21.93 4.51 -15.51
N LEU A 348 -20.75 3.93 -15.72
CA LEU A 348 -19.92 3.35 -14.67
C LEU A 348 -19.44 4.40 -13.67
N ALA A 349 -18.99 5.57 -14.14
CA ALA A 349 -18.65 6.69 -13.26
C ALA A 349 -19.83 7.14 -12.39
N ASN A 350 -21.05 7.11 -12.94
CA ASN A 350 -22.26 7.41 -12.16
C ASN A 350 -22.56 6.37 -11.10
N GLU A 351 -22.42 5.10 -11.44
CA GLU A 351 -22.58 3.98 -10.50
C GLU A 351 -21.53 4.05 -9.38
N ALA A 352 -20.25 4.22 -9.72
CA ALA A 352 -19.16 4.33 -8.74
C ALA A 352 -19.40 5.47 -7.74
N VAL A 353 -19.76 6.67 -8.22
CA VAL A 353 -20.06 7.81 -7.36
C VAL A 353 -21.29 7.56 -6.48
N ALA A 354 -22.34 6.95 -7.03
CA ALA A 354 -23.54 6.61 -6.26
C ALA A 354 -23.24 5.56 -5.18
N PHE A 355 -22.42 4.56 -5.50
CA PHE A 355 -21.99 3.53 -4.56
C PHE A 355 -21.15 4.14 -3.42
N LEU A 356 -20.21 5.03 -3.76
CA LEU A 356 -19.42 5.77 -2.76
C LEU A 356 -20.30 6.58 -1.81
N ALA A 357 -21.33 7.25 -2.31
CA ALA A 357 -22.26 8.02 -1.48
C ALA A 357 -23.11 7.12 -0.56
N ALA A 358 -23.29 5.85 -0.93
CA ALA A 358 -24.10 4.87 -0.22
C ALA A 358 -23.27 3.94 0.70
N LEU A 359 -21.96 4.18 0.84
CA LEU A 359 -21.11 3.37 1.71
C LEU A 359 -21.66 3.34 3.14
N PRO A 360 -21.79 2.14 3.74
CA PRO A 360 -22.53 2.02 4.97
C PRO A 360 -21.65 2.40 6.18
N PRO A 361 -22.24 2.92 7.29
CA PRO A 361 -21.47 3.42 8.44
C PRO A 361 -20.50 2.40 9.06
N GLU A 362 -20.86 1.11 9.03
CA GLU A 362 -20.01 0.01 9.51
C GLU A 362 -18.74 -0.19 8.66
N PHE A 363 -18.78 0.14 7.36
CA PHE A 363 -17.59 0.17 6.54
C PHE A 363 -16.73 1.39 6.84
N VAL A 364 -17.34 2.56 7.01
CA VAL A 364 -16.61 3.79 7.40
C VAL A 364 -15.91 3.60 8.75
N ALA A 365 -16.50 2.82 9.66
CA ALA A 365 -15.90 2.47 10.94
C ALA A 365 -14.68 1.51 10.81
N ARG A 366 -14.54 0.77 9.72
CA ARG A 366 -13.32 0.02 9.38
C ARG A 366 -12.29 0.98 8.76
N LYS A 367 -11.67 1.78 9.62
CA LYS A 367 -10.89 2.95 9.20
C LYS A 367 -9.80 2.65 8.18
N CYS A 368 -9.10 1.52 8.29
CA CYS A 368 -8.05 1.18 7.33
C CYS A 368 -8.62 0.79 5.96
N SER A 369 -9.60 -0.12 5.92
CA SER A 369 -10.29 -0.49 4.68
C SER A 369 -10.92 0.73 4.00
N TYR A 370 -11.61 1.58 4.78
CA TYR A 370 -12.19 2.83 4.27
C TYR A 370 -11.10 3.76 3.74
N TYR A 371 -10.01 3.94 4.49
CA TYR A 371 -8.93 4.83 4.08
C TYR A 371 -8.32 4.41 2.74
N GLN A 372 -8.01 3.12 2.61
CA GLN A 372 -7.45 2.55 1.38
C GLN A 372 -8.41 2.70 0.20
N ALA A 373 -9.70 2.37 0.38
CA ALA A 373 -10.71 2.49 -0.66
C ALA A 373 -10.94 3.95 -1.08
N ALA A 374 -11.03 4.88 -0.12
CA ALA A 374 -11.22 6.30 -0.39
C ALA A 374 -10.03 6.89 -1.15
N TRP A 375 -8.81 6.59 -0.70
CA TRP A 375 -7.59 7.06 -1.37
C TRP A 375 -7.48 6.48 -2.79
N GLN A 376 -7.74 5.19 -2.96
CA GLN A 376 -7.73 4.54 -4.27
C GLN A 376 -8.73 5.20 -5.23
N MET A 377 -9.95 5.49 -4.79
CA MET A 377 -10.96 6.12 -5.65
C MET A 377 -10.63 7.59 -5.98
N LEU A 378 -9.92 8.30 -5.11
CA LEU A 378 -9.40 9.64 -5.40
C LEU A 378 -8.25 9.64 -6.40
N GLU A 379 -7.48 8.55 -6.47
CA GLU A 379 -6.35 8.39 -7.40
C GLU A 379 -6.70 7.63 -8.68
N ALA A 380 -7.84 6.93 -8.72
CA ALA A 380 -8.22 6.08 -9.84
C ALA A 380 -8.17 6.79 -11.20
N GLN A 381 -8.55 8.07 -11.24
CA GLN A 381 -8.58 8.84 -12.49
C GLN A 381 -7.19 9.26 -13.01
N SER A 382 -6.13 9.16 -12.19
CA SER A 382 -4.75 9.33 -12.65
C SER A 382 -4.40 8.28 -13.72
N HIS A 383 -4.96 7.07 -13.62
CA HIS A 383 -4.84 6.03 -14.66
C HIS A 383 -5.47 6.45 -15.97
N THR A 384 -6.71 6.97 -15.93
CA THR A 384 -7.41 7.51 -17.11
C THR A 384 -6.59 8.61 -17.79
N PHE A 385 -6.05 9.55 -17.02
CA PHE A 385 -5.21 10.63 -17.57
C PHE A 385 -3.93 10.12 -18.23
N SER A 386 -3.31 9.06 -17.70
CA SER A 386 -2.13 8.44 -18.35
C SER A 386 -2.44 7.91 -19.75
N HIS A 387 -3.69 7.50 -20.01
CA HIS A 387 -4.16 7.01 -21.30
C HIS A 387 -4.65 8.11 -22.26
N VAL A 388 -4.90 9.33 -21.78
CA VAL A 388 -5.32 10.46 -22.64
C VAL A 388 -4.26 10.75 -23.71
N GLU A 389 -2.99 10.81 -23.34
CA GLU A 389 -1.89 11.06 -24.30
C GLU A 389 -1.68 9.87 -25.25
N GLN A 390 -1.91 8.63 -24.78
CA GLN A 390 -1.90 7.45 -25.65
C GLN A 390 -2.99 7.53 -26.72
N ILE A 391 -4.22 7.90 -26.33
CA ILE A 391 -5.35 8.07 -27.25
C ILE A 391 -5.05 9.16 -28.29
N LYS A 392 -4.55 10.33 -27.86
CA LYS A 392 -4.17 11.40 -28.78
C LYS A 392 -3.10 10.95 -29.77
N SER A 393 -2.10 10.22 -29.29
CA SER A 393 -1.03 9.70 -30.13
C SER A 393 -1.55 8.70 -31.17
N ALA A 394 -2.48 7.82 -30.77
CA ALA A 394 -3.09 6.85 -31.67
C ALA A 394 -3.93 7.51 -32.77
N ILE A 395 -4.74 8.50 -32.42
CA ILE A 395 -5.54 9.28 -33.37
C ILE A 395 -4.63 10.06 -34.33
N ALA A 396 -3.56 10.68 -33.82
CA ALA A 396 -2.61 11.41 -34.65
C ALA A 396 -1.86 10.50 -35.65
N ALA A 397 -1.65 9.22 -35.31
CA ALA A 397 -1.07 8.24 -36.22
C ALA A 397 -2.02 7.90 -37.38
N ALA A 398 -3.34 7.89 -37.15
CA ALA A 398 -4.33 7.61 -38.19
C ALA A 398 -4.40 8.69 -39.29
N HIS A 399 -3.88 9.89 -39.02
CA HIS A 399 -3.82 10.99 -39.98
C HIS A 399 -2.54 11.00 -40.84
N LYS A 400 -1.59 10.10 -40.56
CA LYS A 400 -0.35 9.94 -41.32
C LYS A 400 -0.51 8.85 -42.37
#